data_AF-A0A235EKN0-F1
#
_entry.id   AF-A0A235EKN0-F1
#
_cell.length_a   1.000
_cell.length_b   1.000
_cell.length_c   1.000
_cell.angle_alpha   90.00
_cell.angle_beta   90.00
_cell.angle_gamma   90.00
#
_symmetry.space_group_name_H-M   'P 1'
#
loop_
_entity.id
_entity.type
_entity.pdbx_description
1 polymer ?
#
loop_
_entity_poly.entity_id
_entity_poly.type
_entity_poly.pdbx_seq_one_letter_code
_entity_poly.pdbx_strand_id
1 'polypeptide(L)'
;MPYKKKYKFSHETRLPPVFRATRLLDQVRERIRYKHYSLRTEQAYVQWVRMFVKLHGLRHPRDMGQLEIEGFLAMLGNKRRVS
;
A
#
# COMPACT_ATOMS: atom_id res chain seq x y z
N MET A 1 -2.12 -21.95 14.74
CA MET A 1 -1.50 -21.12 15.81
C MET A 1 -1.25 -19.71 15.28
N PRO A 2 -1.50 -18.67 16.10
CA PRO A 2 -1.69 -17.28 15.68
C PRO A 2 -0.35 -16.56 15.39
N TYR A 3 -0.29 -15.83 14.29
CA TYR A 3 0.93 -15.19 13.79
C TYR A 3 1.28 -13.93 14.62
N LYS A 4 2.02 -14.10 15.73
CA LYS A 4 2.63 -12.98 16.49
C LYS A 4 4.08 -12.77 16.04
N LYS A 5 4.31 -11.89 15.04
CA LYS A 5 5.66 -11.36 14.79
C LYS A 5 5.93 -10.19 15.75
N LYS A 6 6.69 -10.49 16.81
CA LYS A 6 7.28 -9.51 17.72
C LYS A 6 8.38 -8.74 16.99
N TYR A 7 8.12 -7.48 16.62
CA TYR A 7 9.20 -6.56 16.29
C TYR A 7 9.89 -6.16 17.59
N LYS A 8 10.96 -6.87 17.96
CA LYS A 8 11.89 -6.42 19.01
C LYS A 8 12.74 -5.30 18.40
N PHE A 9 12.34 -4.04 18.62
CA PHE A 9 13.18 -2.89 18.32
C PHE A 9 13.97 -2.59 19.59
N SER A 10 15.27 -2.87 19.56
CA SER A 10 16.21 -2.47 20.61
C SER A 10 16.15 -0.95 20.79
N HIS A 11 16.10 -0.47 22.03
CA HIS A 11 16.02 0.95 22.37
C HIS A 11 17.35 1.65 22.09
N GLU A 12 17.61 1.95 20.83
CA GLU A 12 18.55 2.99 20.42
C GLU A 12 17.79 3.86 19.43
N THR A 13 17.60 5.14 19.76
CA THR A 13 16.65 6.07 19.14
C THR A 13 17.03 6.38 17.69
N ARG A 14 16.84 5.41 16.79
CA ARG A 14 16.86 5.63 15.35
C ARG A 14 15.55 6.32 15.00
N LEU A 15 15.60 7.63 14.82
CA LEU A 15 14.47 8.38 14.29
C LEU A 15 13.93 7.66 13.05
N PRO A 16 12.61 7.42 12.95
CA PRO A 16 12.06 6.83 11.75
C PRO A 16 12.46 7.70 10.55
N PRO A 17 12.81 7.11 9.41
CA PRO A 17 13.16 7.88 8.24
C PRO A 17 12.03 8.85 7.90
N VAL A 18 12.39 10.12 7.72
CA VAL A 18 11.43 11.18 7.39
C VAL A 18 10.97 10.95 5.96
N PHE A 19 9.71 10.53 5.80
CA PHE A 19 9.09 10.40 4.49
C PHE A 19 8.72 11.78 3.96
N ARG A 20 9.23 12.16 2.78
CA ARG A 20 9.11 13.53 2.24
C ARG A 20 8.11 13.66 1.11
N ALA A 21 7.59 12.55 0.59
CA ALA A 21 6.68 12.60 -0.55
C ALA A 21 5.32 13.20 -0.18
N THR A 22 4.86 14.19 -0.95
CA THR A 22 3.53 14.82 -0.78
C THR A 22 2.45 14.12 -1.59
N ARG A 23 2.80 13.59 -2.78
CA ARG A 23 1.85 12.94 -3.68
C ARG A 23 1.63 11.49 -3.26
N LEU A 24 0.38 11.02 -3.31
CA LEU A 24 -0.02 9.67 -2.90
C LEU A 24 0.86 8.56 -3.49
N LEU A 25 1.08 8.57 -4.82
CA LEU A 25 1.85 7.51 -5.47
C LEU A 25 3.34 7.55 -5.07
N ASP A 26 3.86 8.73 -4.78
CA ASP A 26 5.25 8.89 -4.35
C ASP A 26 5.41 8.43 -2.89
N GLN A 27 4.42 8.68 -2.03
CA GLN A 27 4.37 8.12 -0.67
C GLN A 27 4.36 6.59 -0.69
N VAL A 28 3.59 5.98 -1.62
CA VAL A 28 3.55 4.53 -1.79
C VAL A 28 4.92 3.99 -2.21
N ARG A 29 5.57 4.62 -3.20
CA ARG A 29 6.93 4.21 -3.64
C ARG A 29 7.94 4.32 -2.51
N GLU A 30 7.93 5.42 -1.79
CA GLU A 30 8.84 5.68 -0.66
C GLU A 30 8.69 4.59 0.42
N ARG A 31 7.45 4.22 0.74
CA ARG A 31 7.15 3.15 1.71
C ARG A 31 7.57 1.76 1.21
N ILE A 32 7.39 1.48 -0.08
CA ILE A 32 7.74 0.18 -0.68
C ILE A 32 9.26 0.01 -0.74
N ARG A 33 9.99 1.06 -1.14
CA ARG A 33 11.46 1.07 -1.17
C ARG A 33 12.05 0.96 0.22
N TYR A 34 11.47 1.65 1.21
CA TYR A 34 11.87 1.50 2.61
C TYR A 34 11.67 0.07 3.13
N LYS A 35 10.65 -0.64 2.64
CA LYS A 35 10.41 -2.06 2.96
C LYS A 35 11.28 -3.03 2.14
N HIS A 36 12.19 -2.52 1.30
CA HIS A 36 13.09 -3.30 0.44
C HIS A 36 12.37 -4.29 -0.48
N TYR A 37 11.16 -3.95 -0.92
CA TYR A 37 10.49 -4.75 -1.95
C TYR A 37 11.13 -4.56 -3.32
N SER A 38 10.92 -5.54 -4.19
CA SER A 38 11.39 -5.47 -5.58
C SER A 38 10.73 -4.31 -6.35
N LEU A 39 11.43 -3.82 -7.38
CA LEU A 39 10.89 -2.82 -8.30
C LEU A 39 9.60 -3.31 -9.00
N ARG A 40 9.50 -4.62 -9.27
CA ARG A 40 8.30 -5.25 -9.83
C ARG A 40 7.10 -5.10 -8.89
N THR A 41 7.31 -5.30 -7.59
CA THR A 41 6.29 -5.11 -6.55
C THR A 41 5.89 -3.64 -6.43
N GLU A 42 6.84 -2.72 -6.50
CA GLU A 42 6.58 -1.27 -6.54
C GLU A 42 5.63 -0.91 -7.68
N GLN A 43 5.93 -1.38 -8.90
CA GLN A 43 5.10 -1.12 -10.07
C GLN A 43 3.69 -1.70 -9.91
N ALA A 44 3.56 -2.95 -9.45
CA ALA A 44 2.26 -3.58 -9.23
C ALA A 44 1.41 -2.79 -8.23
N TYR A 45 1.99 -2.38 -7.10
CA TYR A 45 1.26 -1.67 -6.05
C TYR A 45 0.86 -0.27 -6.49
N VAL A 46 1.75 0.47 -7.17
CA VAL A 46 1.43 1.78 -7.74
C VAL A 46 0.28 1.66 -8.76
N GLN A 47 0.27 0.62 -9.59
CA GLN A 47 -0.82 0.36 -10.53
C GLN A 47 -2.14 0.06 -9.83
N TRP A 48 -2.13 -0.75 -8.77
CA TRP A 48 -3.34 -1.05 -7.99
C TRP A 48 -3.89 0.21 -7.29
N VAL A 49 -3.04 1.00 -6.64
CA VAL A 49 -3.45 2.26 -6.00
C VAL A 49 -4.01 3.24 -7.04
N ARG A 50 -3.39 3.35 -8.22
CA ARG A 50 -3.89 4.20 -9.30
C ARG A 50 -5.27 3.73 -9.78
N MET A 51 -5.48 2.43 -9.91
CA MET A 51 -6.77 1.88 -10.34
C MET A 51 -7.85 2.06 -9.28
N PHE A 52 -7.51 1.86 -8.01
CA PHE A 52 -8.40 2.07 -6.86
C PHE A 52 -8.90 3.52 -6.83
N VAL A 53 -7.99 4.50 -6.82
CA VAL A 53 -8.35 5.93 -6.79
C VAL A 53 -9.21 6.31 -8.00
N LYS A 54 -8.92 5.77 -9.19
CA LYS A 54 -9.74 6.01 -10.38
C LYS A 54 -11.15 5.42 -10.27
N LEU A 55 -11.29 4.21 -9.75
CA LEU A 55 -12.58 3.53 -9.59
C LEU A 55 -13.50 4.32 -8.65
N HIS A 56 -12.94 4.94 -7.62
CA HIS A 56 -13.68 5.71 -6.62
C HIS A 56 -13.72 7.22 -6.91
N GLY A 57 -13.61 7.62 -8.18
CA GLY A 57 -13.84 9.01 -8.60
C GLY A 57 -12.77 10.00 -8.13
N LEU A 58 -11.50 9.58 -8.08
CA LEU A 58 -10.35 10.40 -7.66
C LEU A 58 -10.40 10.88 -6.20
N ARG A 59 -11.27 10.29 -5.38
CA ARG A 59 -11.29 10.51 -3.94
C ARG A 59 -9.99 10.00 -3.30
N HIS A 60 -9.56 10.64 -2.22
CA HIS A 60 -8.34 10.24 -1.53
C HIS A 60 -8.55 8.93 -0.73
N PRO A 61 -7.64 7.95 -0.77
CA PRO A 61 -7.82 6.66 -0.08
C PRO A 61 -7.99 6.75 1.44
N ARG A 62 -7.57 7.86 2.06
CA ARG A 62 -7.77 8.12 3.50
C ARG A 62 -9.26 8.27 3.85
N ASP A 63 -10.07 8.69 2.89
CA ASP A 63 -11.51 8.92 3.08
C ASP A 63 -12.34 7.71 2.60
N MET A 64 -11.67 6.58 2.38
CA MET A 64 -12.27 5.32 1.95
C MET A 64 -12.06 4.27 3.03
N GLY A 65 -13.04 3.41 3.21
CA GLY A 65 -13.05 2.40 4.23
C GLY A 65 -12.90 0.99 3.67
N GLN A 66 -13.27 0.05 4.52
CA GLN A 66 -13.23 -1.37 4.22
C GLN A 66 -14.13 -1.75 3.04
N LEU A 67 -15.30 -1.12 2.91
CA LEU A 67 -16.28 -1.45 1.85
C LEU A 67 -15.71 -1.18 0.45
N GLU A 68 -15.05 -0.05 0.26
CA GLU A 68 -14.39 0.29 -1.00
C GLU A 68 -13.25 -0.68 -1.31
N ILE A 69 -12.47 -1.06 -0.30
CA ILE A 69 -11.37 -2.02 -0.43
C ILE A 69 -11.90 -3.39 -0.85
N GLU A 70 -12.94 -3.90 -0.19
CA GLU A 70 -13.55 -5.18 -0.52
C GLU A 70 -14.13 -5.18 -1.93
N GLY A 71 -14.86 -4.14 -2.33
CA GLY A 71 -15.38 -3.99 -3.69
C GLY A 71 -14.27 -3.96 -4.74
N PHE A 72 -13.17 -3.27 -4.46
CA PHE A 72 -12.01 -3.25 -5.35
C PHE A 72 -11.32 -4.62 -5.46
N LEU A 73 -11.16 -5.34 -4.35
CA LEU A 73 -10.59 -6.69 -4.33
C LEU A 73 -11.48 -7.70 -5.07
N ALA A 74 -12.80 -7.63 -4.91
CA ALA A 74 -13.75 -8.44 -5.65
C ALA A 74 -13.65 -8.18 -7.16
N MET A 75 -13.56 -6.90 -7.56
CA MET A 75 -13.36 -6.52 -8.97
C MET A 75 -12.02 -7.03 -9.52
N LEU A 76 -10.94 -6.97 -8.73
CA LEU A 76 -9.64 -7.52 -9.11
C LEU A 76 -9.69 -9.03 -9.36
N GLY A 77 -10.34 -9.79 -8.46
CA GLY A 77 -10.53 -11.22 -8.63
C GLY A 77 -11.27 -11.57 -9.92
N ASN A 78 -12.34 -10.83 -10.22
CA ASN A 78 -13.16 -11.06 -11.41
C ASN A 78 -12.47 -10.63 -12.72
N LYS A 79 -11.71 -9.53 -12.73
CA LYS A 79 -11.11 -8.97 -13.96
C LYS A 79 -9.71 -9.48 -14.28
N ARG A 80 -8.93 -9.98 -13.31
CA ARG A 80 -7.49 -10.23 -13.51
C ARG A 80 -6.98 -11.64 -13.21
N ARG A 81 -7.82 -12.60 -12.79
CA ARG A 81 -7.37 -13.96 -12.37
C ARG A 81 -6.09 -13.89 -11.53
N VAL A 82 -6.09 -13.03 -10.51
CA VAL A 82 -4.97 -12.93 -9.57
C VAL A 82 -5.16 -14.07 -8.56
N SER A 83 -4.52 -15.21 -8.81
CA SER A 83 -4.34 -16.31 -7.85
C SER A 83 -3.16 -16.07 -6.93
#